data_AF-A0A511V256-F1
#
_entry.id   AF-A0A511V256-F1
#
_cell.length_a   1.000
_cell.length_b   1.000
_cell.length_c   1.000
_cell.angle_alpha   90.00
_cell.angle_beta   90.00
_cell.angle_gamma   90.00
#
_symmetry.space_group_name_H-M   'P 1'
#
loop_
_entity.id
_entity.type
_entity.pdbx_description
1 polymer ?
#
loop_
_entity_poly.entity_id
_entity_poly.type
_entity_poly.pdbx_seq_one_letter_code
_entity_poly.pdbx_strand_id
1 'polypeptide(L)'
;MKKYFIFAIGFVVLFLLFEFTLGFFITFMFAADVSGSWNQSGLLPPEVWMTGIPGNSFSYSLLIGLFSATIAYFIANKVESRE
;
A
#
# COMPACT_ATOMS: atom_id res chain seq x y z
N MET A 1 17.10 17.00 -9.85
CA MET A 1 15.81 16.49 -10.40
C MET A 1 15.94 15.13 -11.09
N LYS A 2 16.84 14.92 -12.07
CA LYS A 2 16.97 13.61 -12.76
C LYS A 2 17.20 12.40 -11.83
N LYS A 3 18.11 12.52 -10.86
CA LYS A 3 18.40 11.45 -9.87
C LYS A 3 17.18 11.06 -9.02
N TYR A 4 16.39 12.07 -8.62
CA TYR A 4 15.14 11.86 -7.88
C TYR A 4 14.11 11.08 -8.70
N PHE A 5 13.91 11.44 -9.96
CA PHE A 5 12.97 10.74 -10.84
C PHE A 5 13.35 9.26 -11.04
N ILE A 6 14.63 8.98 -11.25
CA ILE A 6 15.12 7.59 -11.39
C ILE A 6 14.87 6.79 -10.09
N PHE A 7 15.16 7.40 -8.93
CA PHE A 7 14.89 6.79 -7.63
C PHE A 7 13.39 6.53 -7.41
N ALA A 8 12.55 7.52 -7.67
CA ALA A 8 11.10 7.42 -7.47
C ALA A 8 10.48 6.33 -8.35
N ILE A 9 10.89 6.25 -9.63
CA ILE A 9 10.43 5.19 -10.54
C ILE A 9 10.87 3.82 -10.02
N GLY A 10 12.13 3.66 -9.62
CA GLY A 10 12.62 2.41 -9.03
C GLY A 10 11.87 2.00 -7.77
N PHE A 11 11.57 2.97 -6.90
CA PHE A 11 10.80 2.75 -5.68
C PHE A 11 9.37 2.28 -5.98
N VAL A 12 8.67 2.91 -6.93
CA VAL A 12 7.31 2.49 -7.31
C VAL A 12 7.30 1.08 -7.88
N VAL A 13 8.27 0.71 -8.72
CA VAL A 13 8.37 -0.66 -9.26
C VAL A 13 8.59 -1.67 -8.14
N LEU A 14 9.50 -1.38 -7.20
CA LEU A 14 9.76 -2.24 -6.05
C LEU A 14 8.52 -2.37 -5.15
N PHE A 15 7.82 -1.26 -4.92
CA PHE A 15 6.60 -1.21 -4.13
C PHE A 15 5.50 -2.09 -4.71
N LEU A 16 5.27 -2.04 -6.02
CA LEU A 16 4.28 -2.89 -6.70
C LEU A 16 4.63 -4.39 -6.62
N LEU A 17 5.91 -4.74 -6.75
CA LEU A 17 6.37 -6.12 -6.57
C LEU A 17 6.14 -6.63 -5.14
N PHE A 18 6.35 -5.77 -4.15
CA PHE A 18 6.11 -6.08 -2.75
C PHE A 18 4.62 -6.26 -2.46
N GLU A 19 3.76 -5.35 -2.91
CA GLU A 19 2.29 -5.45 -2.80
C GLU A 19 1.77 -6.75 -3.43
N PHE A 20 2.25 -7.12 -4.62
CA PHE A 20 1.86 -8.36 -5.28
C PHE A 20 2.24 -9.60 -4.45
N THR A 21 3.46 -9.60 -3.91
CA THR A 21 3.98 -10.72 -3.12
C THR A 21 3.24 -10.86 -1.80
N LEU A 22 2.98 -9.74 -1.10
CA LEU A 22 2.19 -9.74 0.12
C LEU A 22 0.75 -10.17 -0.13
N GLY A 23 0.11 -9.65 -1.17
CA GLY A 23 -1.26 -10.02 -1.54
C GLY A 23 -1.38 -11.52 -1.82
N PHE A 24 -0.40 -12.08 -2.53
CA PHE A 24 -0.31 -13.53 -2.74
C PHE A 24 -0.17 -14.27 -1.41
N PHE A 25 0.74 -13.84 -0.54
CA PHE A 25 0.98 -14.49 0.76
C PHE A 25 -0.23 -14.47 1.69
N ILE A 26 -0.94 -13.33 1.75
CA ILE A 26 -2.19 -13.19 2.52
C ILE A 26 -3.24 -14.17 2.00
N THR A 27 -3.35 -14.33 0.68
CA THR A 27 -4.30 -15.27 0.07
C THR A 27 -4.00 -16.72 0.45
N PHE A 28 -2.72 -17.09 0.61
CA PHE A 28 -2.33 -18.42 1.08
C PHE A 28 -2.60 -18.65 2.56
N MET A 29 -2.43 -17.61 3.39
CA MET A 29 -2.61 -17.72 4.84
C MET A 29 -4.05 -17.55 5.29
N PHE A 30 -4.89 -16.90 4.48
CA PHE A 30 -6.26 -16.56 4.84
C PHE A 30 -7.26 -17.42 4.07
N ALA A 31 -7.80 -18.45 4.73
CA ALA A 31 -8.98 -19.15 4.24
C ALA A 31 -10.21 -18.26 4.44
N ALA A 32 -10.85 -17.84 3.35
CA ALA A 32 -12.03 -17.00 3.42
C ALA A 32 -13.22 -17.78 4.02
N ASP A 33 -13.53 -17.54 5.29
CA ASP A 33 -14.77 -18.03 5.91
C ASP A 33 -15.93 -17.08 5.56
N VAL A 34 -16.58 -17.35 4.43
CA VAL A 34 -17.75 -16.62 3.97
C VAL A 34 -18.92 -16.77 4.95
N SER A 35 -19.03 -17.90 5.64
CA SER A 35 -20.17 -18.22 6.50
C SER A 35 -20.14 -17.46 7.84
N GLY A 36 -18.98 -17.40 8.50
CA GLY A 36 -18.78 -16.61 9.71
C GLY A 36 -18.87 -15.11 9.45
N SER A 37 -18.29 -14.64 8.34
CA SER A 37 -18.30 -13.22 7.95
C SER A 37 -19.72 -12.72 7.64
N TRP A 38 -20.56 -13.55 7.01
CA TRP A 38 -21.95 -13.19 6.70
C TRP A 38 -22.84 -13.18 7.96
N ASN A 39 -22.54 -14.00 8.95
CA ASN A 39 -23.30 -14.00 10.21
C ASN A 39 -22.95 -12.78 11.10
N GLN A 40 -21.70 -12.31 11.02
CA GLN A 40 -21.25 -11.12 11.76
C GLN A 40 -21.67 -9.80 11.11
N SER A 41 -21.88 -9.77 9.78
CA SER A 41 -22.29 -8.56 9.06
C SER A 41 -23.65 -8.00 9.50
N GLY A 42 -24.57 -8.85 9.96
CA GLY A 42 -25.88 -8.43 10.48
C GLY A 42 -25.86 -7.82 11.88
N LEU A 43 -24.75 -7.96 12.62
CA LEU A 43 -24.62 -7.51 14.02
C LEU A 43 -23.74 -6.25 14.17
N LEU A 44 -23.00 -5.88 13.13
CA LEU A 44 -22.21 -4.67 13.13
C LEU A 44 -23.14 -3.46 12.97
N PRO A 45 -22.91 -2.33 13.69
CA PRO A 45 -23.52 -1.06 13.35
C PRO A 45 -23.33 -0.82 11.86
N PRO A 46 -24.29 -0.23 11.12
CA PRO A 46 -24.11 0.06 9.71
C PRO A 46 -22.76 0.72 9.57
N GLU A 47 -21.82 -0.03 8.99
CA GLU A 47 -20.44 0.40 8.89
C GLU A 47 -20.53 1.80 8.28
N VAL A 48 -19.78 2.77 8.79
CA VAL A 48 -19.53 3.94 7.97
C VAL A 48 -18.75 3.38 6.79
N TRP A 49 -19.47 2.91 5.79
CA TRP A 49 -18.95 2.66 4.48
C TRP A 49 -18.44 4.05 4.14
N MET A 50 -17.13 4.24 4.24
CA MET A 50 -16.49 5.04 3.21
C MET A 50 -17.00 4.38 1.96
N THR A 51 -18.07 4.94 1.38
CA THR A 51 -18.64 4.52 0.11
C THR A 51 -17.50 4.74 -0.86
N GLY A 52 -16.66 3.72 -0.93
CA GLY A 52 -15.43 3.74 -1.65
C GLY A 52 -15.84 4.04 -3.06
N ILE A 53 -15.29 5.10 -3.62
CA ILE A 53 -15.23 5.21 -5.07
C ILE A 53 -14.71 3.83 -5.52
N PRO A 54 -15.49 3.06 -6.30
CA PRO A 54 -15.04 1.76 -6.77
C PRO A 54 -13.75 2.02 -7.58
N GLY A 55 -12.59 1.70 -7.00
CA GLY A 55 -11.26 2.06 -7.54
C GLY A 55 -10.33 2.87 -6.63
N ASN A 56 -10.74 3.33 -5.43
CA ASN A 56 -9.91 4.23 -4.60
C ASN A 56 -8.87 3.55 -3.69
N SER A 57 -8.92 2.24 -3.44
CA SER A 57 -7.91 1.60 -2.56
C SER A 57 -6.50 1.69 -3.15
N PHE A 58 -6.40 1.66 -4.48
CA PHE A 58 -5.13 1.84 -5.20
C PHE A 58 -4.57 3.26 -5.03
N SER A 59 -5.42 4.29 -5.04
CA SER A 59 -4.96 5.69 -4.96
C SER A 59 -4.39 6.01 -3.58
N TYR A 60 -4.97 5.50 -2.49
CA TYR A 60 -4.43 5.68 -1.15
C TYR A 60 -3.11 4.94 -0.94
N SER A 61 -3.02 3.68 -1.38
CA SER A 61 -1.78 2.90 -1.27
C SER A 61 -0.66 3.55 -2.08
N LEU A 62 -0.97 4.06 -3.28
CA LEU A 62 -0.01 4.78 -4.12
C LEU A 62 0.43 6.13 -3.52
N LEU A 63 -0.49 6.88 -2.90
CA LEU A 63 -0.14 8.10 -2.18
C LEU A 63 0.82 7.82 -1.02
N ILE A 64 0.53 6.80 -0.20
CA ILE A 64 1.40 6.38 0.91
C ILE A 64 2.77 5.92 0.37
N GLY A 65 2.78 5.14 -0.70
CA GLY A 65 4.00 4.70 -1.39
C GLY A 65 4.85 5.89 -1.88
N LEU A 66 4.23 6.91 -2.48
CA LEU A 66 4.92 8.12 -2.92
C LEU A 66 5.49 8.92 -1.75
N PHE A 67 4.74 9.08 -0.65
CA PHE A 67 5.26 9.72 0.56
C PHE A 67 6.47 8.97 1.12
N SER A 68 6.40 7.64 1.17
CA SER A 68 7.53 6.80 1.58
C SER A 68 8.74 6.98 0.68
N ALA A 69 8.54 7.06 -0.64
CA ALA A 69 9.62 7.31 -1.60
C ALA A 69 10.28 8.67 -1.36
N THR A 70 9.49 9.72 -1.13
CA THR A 70 10.01 11.06 -0.84
C THR A 70 10.85 11.05 0.44
N ILE A 71 10.35 10.45 1.53
CA ILE A 71 11.08 10.36 2.80
C ILE A 71 12.38 9.58 2.62
N ALA A 72 12.32 8.42 1.96
CA ALA A 72 13.49 7.57 1.72
C ALA A 72 14.58 8.32 0.91
N TYR A 73 14.19 9.10 -0.10
CA TYR A 73 15.13 9.90 -0.88
C TYR A 73 15.82 10.99 -0.04
N PHE A 74 15.07 11.69 0.82
CA PHE A 74 15.63 12.69 1.71
C PHE A 74 16.59 12.08 2.74
N ILE A 75 16.28 10.89 3.25
CA ILE A 75 17.17 10.14 4.14
C ILE A 75 18.45 9.74 3.40
N ALA A 76 18.33 9.14 2.22
CA ALA A 76 19.48 8.71 1.42
C ALA A 76 20.43 9.86 1.09
N ASN A 77 19.90 11.01 0.62
CA ASN A 77 20.73 12.19 0.33
C ASN A 77 21.40 12.77 1.58
N LYS A 78 20.77 12.67 2.76
CA LYS A 78 21.36 13.13 4.03
C LYS A 78 22.47 12.21 4.53
N VAL A 79 22.42 10.93 4.16
CA VAL A 79 23.49 9.96 4.44
C VAL A 79 24.67 10.20 3.50
N GLU A 80 24.42 10.39 2.20
CA GLU A 80 25.46 10.71 1.20
C GLU A 80 26.22 12.02 1.53
N SER A 81 25.58 13.01 2.17
CA SER A 81 26.26 14.26 2.55
C SER A 81 27.06 14.18 3.86
N ARG A 82 27.01 13.04 4.58
CA ARG A 82 27.73 12.80 5.84
C ARG A 82 28.93 11.88 5.70
N GLU A 83 29.11 11.26 4.54
CA GLU A 83 30.32 10.53 4.14
C GLU A 83 31.27 11.45 3.36
#